data_AF-A0A7S2VCP4-F1
#
_entry.id   AF-A0A7S2VCP4-F1
#
_cell.length_a   1.000
_cell.length_b   1.000
_cell.length_c   1.000
_cell.angle_alpha   90.00
_cell.angle_beta   90.00
_cell.angle_gamma   90.00
#
_symmetry.space_group_name_H-M   'P 1'
#
loop_
_entity.id
_entity.type
_entity.pdbx_description
1 polymer ?
#
loop_
_entity_poly.entity_id
_entity_poly.type
_entity_poly.pdbx_seq_one_letter_code
_entity_poly.pdbx_strand_id
1 'polypeptide(L)'
;FFELTQQPGKAVVVGAGYIAVELAGVLHGLGTETHLVVRKQKALREFDEDISNFLDKQMVKDGLTIHRNTMGLAKVELMPNGKKKVTTVSGEVIDDVDTVLMAAGRVPHLDDLGLEATALVQPNVDGLELQNTTGVQQHPRKKHIMVDEYQNTAVPNIKAIGDVCGKVELTPMAIAAGRRLSDRLFGNAKKTPAGISKASYELVPTVVFSHPTIGTIGLTEAKAIEKYGAENVKVYKSTFVNLQYSMFEMEPSDKPKTFMKIVTAGVDEQVVGLHMIGLAVDEVLQGFGVAMKMGATKADFDSSVAIHPTAAEEVVTMGTWGTSPQASGAKVPPLMGASAPEPRLTAPSGVSKEKLVTLGLAAAAVGVGFLVGRGGRTNSRL
;
A
#
# COMPACT_ATOMS: atom_id res chain seq x y z
N PHE A 1 10.16 -22.17 9.80
CA PHE A 1 9.40 -22.65 8.62
C PHE A 1 10.36 -23.13 7.55
N PHE A 2 11.17 -22.26 6.93
CA PHE A 2 12.08 -22.65 5.84
C PHE A 2 13.16 -23.68 6.21
N GLU A 3 13.44 -23.86 7.51
CA GLU A 3 14.38 -24.89 8.02
C GLU A 3 13.71 -26.24 8.33
N LEU A 4 12.38 -26.35 8.19
CA LEU A 4 11.69 -27.62 8.43
C LEU A 4 12.12 -28.64 7.37
N THR A 5 12.62 -29.79 7.82
CA THR A 5 13.06 -30.89 6.95
C THR A 5 11.94 -31.89 6.66
N GLN A 6 10.84 -31.82 7.41
CA GLN A 6 9.64 -32.65 7.25
C GLN A 6 8.39 -31.78 7.40
N GLN A 7 7.34 -32.11 6.63
CA GLN A 7 6.04 -31.44 6.75
C GLN A 7 5.35 -31.85 8.07
N PRO A 8 4.87 -30.90 8.89
CA PRO A 8 4.13 -31.23 10.11
C PRO A 8 2.73 -31.79 9.76
N GLY A 9 2.24 -32.73 10.56
CA GLY A 9 0.86 -33.21 10.47
C GLY A 9 -0.14 -32.16 10.99
N LYS A 10 0.20 -31.48 12.09
CA LYS A 10 -0.57 -30.38 12.69
C LYS A 10 0.30 -29.16 12.98
N ALA A 11 -0.13 -27.98 12.53
CA ALA A 11 0.60 -26.73 12.75
C ALA A 11 -0.31 -25.61 13.28
N VAL A 12 0.22 -24.84 14.24
CA VAL A 12 -0.38 -23.59 14.71
C VAL A 12 0.44 -22.42 14.19
N VAL A 13 -0.17 -21.53 13.42
CA VAL A 13 0.44 -20.27 12.97
C VAL A 13 -0.12 -19.12 13.80
N VAL A 14 0.74 -18.39 14.49
CA VAL A 14 0.35 -17.29 15.39
C VAL A 14 0.63 -15.96 14.71
N GLY A 15 -0.42 -15.20 14.41
CA GLY A 15 -0.28 -13.90 13.77
C GLY A 15 -1.47 -13.58 12.87
N ALA A 16 -1.53 -12.33 12.41
CA ALA A 16 -2.62 -11.83 11.57
C ALA A 16 -2.13 -11.00 10.38
N GLY A 17 -0.81 -10.94 10.16
CA GLY A 17 -0.18 -10.24 9.03
C GLY A 17 0.02 -11.15 7.82
N TYR A 18 0.63 -10.61 6.77
CA TYR A 18 0.88 -11.32 5.50
C TYR A 18 1.63 -12.65 5.71
N ILE A 19 2.73 -12.65 6.47
CA ILE A 19 3.50 -13.88 6.76
C ILE A 19 2.62 -14.98 7.38
N ALA A 20 1.78 -14.62 8.35
CA ALA A 20 0.94 -15.60 9.03
C ALA A 20 -0.08 -16.22 8.08
N VAL A 21 -0.71 -15.39 7.24
CA VAL A 21 -1.68 -15.84 6.24
C VAL A 21 -1.02 -16.70 5.15
N GLU A 22 0.13 -16.28 4.64
CA GLU A 22 0.88 -17.01 3.61
C GLU A 22 1.30 -18.38 4.10
N LEU A 23 1.96 -18.46 5.27
CA LEU A 23 2.43 -19.72 5.82
C LEU A 23 1.28 -20.65 6.21
N ALA A 24 0.18 -20.12 6.75
CA ALA A 24 -0.99 -20.91 7.04
C ALA A 24 -1.64 -21.45 5.76
N GLY A 25 -1.75 -20.62 4.72
CA GLY A 25 -2.26 -21.04 3.42
C GLY A 25 -1.39 -22.12 2.76
N VAL A 26 -0.06 -21.97 2.79
CA VAL A 26 0.88 -22.97 2.25
C VAL A 26 0.77 -24.30 2.99
N LEU A 27 0.80 -24.29 4.33
CA LEU A 27 0.68 -25.52 5.12
C LEU A 27 -0.66 -26.23 4.87
N HIS A 28 -1.76 -25.47 4.86
CA HIS A 28 -3.10 -25.99 4.60
C HIS A 28 -3.23 -26.54 3.18
N GLY A 29 -2.72 -25.82 2.18
CA GLY A 29 -2.71 -26.28 0.78
C GLY A 29 -1.89 -27.54 0.55
N LEU A 30 -0.90 -27.81 1.40
CA LEU A 30 -0.11 -29.05 1.40
C LEU A 30 -0.77 -30.18 2.22
N GLY A 31 -1.93 -29.94 2.84
CA GLY A 31 -2.68 -30.94 3.61
C GLY A 31 -2.32 -31.04 5.09
N THR A 32 -1.53 -30.12 5.65
CA THR A 32 -1.31 -30.04 7.10
C THR A 32 -2.57 -29.54 7.80
N GLU A 33 -2.98 -30.18 8.91
CA GLU A 33 -4.03 -29.67 9.78
C GLU A 33 -3.57 -28.33 10.38
N THR A 34 -4.11 -27.24 9.84
CA THR A 34 -3.57 -25.90 10.07
C THR A 34 -4.54 -25.03 10.87
N HIS A 35 -4.01 -24.46 11.95
CA HIS A 35 -4.71 -23.56 12.85
C HIS A 35 -4.08 -22.17 12.78
N LEU A 36 -4.87 -21.15 12.43
CA LEU A 36 -4.44 -19.76 12.46
C LEU A 36 -4.96 -19.08 13.73
N VAL A 37 -4.05 -18.61 14.58
CA VAL A 37 -4.37 -17.93 15.83
C VAL A 37 -4.22 -16.42 15.64
N VAL A 38 -5.35 -15.71 15.66
CA VAL A 38 -5.40 -14.25 15.54
C VAL A 38 -5.81 -13.60 16.86
N ARG A 39 -5.14 -12.49 17.21
CA ARG A 39 -5.41 -11.77 18.48
C ARG A 39 -6.80 -11.16 18.54
N LYS A 40 -7.36 -10.75 17.39
CA LYS A 40 -8.64 -10.04 17.28
C LYS A 40 -9.59 -10.79 16.32
N GLN A 41 -10.46 -10.07 15.62
CA GLN A 41 -11.57 -10.69 14.86
C GLN A 41 -11.17 -11.40 13.56
N LYS A 42 -10.17 -10.90 12.82
CA LYS A 42 -9.76 -11.44 11.52
C LYS A 42 -8.28 -11.16 11.23
N ALA A 43 -7.71 -11.88 10.26
CA ALA A 43 -6.42 -11.56 9.67
C ALA A 43 -6.50 -10.31 8.77
N LEU A 44 -5.34 -9.72 8.44
CA LEU A 44 -5.18 -8.58 7.52
C LEU A 44 -6.10 -7.39 7.84
N ARG A 45 -6.31 -7.06 9.11
CA ARG A 45 -7.23 -5.99 9.55
C ARG A 45 -6.93 -4.59 8.97
N GLU A 46 -5.69 -4.33 8.59
CA GLU A 46 -5.25 -3.04 8.06
C GLU A 46 -5.44 -2.92 6.54
N PHE A 47 -5.86 -4.02 5.88
CA PHE A 47 -6.24 -4.06 4.47
C PHE A 47 -7.67 -3.54 4.30
N ASP A 48 -8.10 -3.37 3.05
CA ASP A 48 -9.49 -3.03 2.77
C ASP A 48 -10.44 -4.10 3.34
N GLU A 49 -11.51 -3.65 3.98
CA GLU A 49 -12.39 -4.52 4.76
C GLU A 49 -13.01 -5.63 3.92
N ASP A 50 -13.38 -5.34 2.67
CA ASP A 50 -13.99 -6.33 1.78
C ASP A 50 -12.99 -7.45 1.44
N ILE A 51 -11.72 -7.11 1.25
CA ILE A 51 -10.64 -8.09 0.98
C ILE A 51 -10.44 -9.00 2.17
N SER A 52 -10.30 -8.44 3.37
CA SER A 52 -10.07 -9.25 4.57
C SER A 52 -11.28 -10.11 4.92
N ASN A 53 -12.50 -9.62 4.66
CA ASN A 53 -13.73 -10.41 4.82
C ASN A 53 -13.83 -11.54 3.78
N PHE A 54 -13.44 -11.28 2.53
CA PHE A 54 -13.42 -12.30 1.49
C PHE A 54 -12.43 -13.41 1.85
N LEU A 55 -11.19 -13.04 2.22
CA LEU A 55 -10.17 -14.00 2.64
C LEU A 55 -10.62 -14.82 3.86
N ASP A 56 -11.19 -14.19 4.89
CA ASP A 56 -11.65 -14.88 6.09
C ASP A 56 -12.69 -15.96 5.76
N LYS A 57 -13.69 -15.62 4.93
CA LYS A 57 -14.69 -16.58 4.45
C LYS A 57 -14.07 -17.71 3.62
N GLN A 58 -13.13 -17.38 2.76
CA GLN A 58 -12.48 -18.36 1.89
C GLN A 58 -11.62 -19.34 2.68
N MET A 59 -10.80 -18.87 3.63
CA MET A 59 -9.99 -19.74 4.51
C MET A 59 -10.87 -20.72 5.30
N VAL A 60 -11.99 -20.25 5.87
CA VAL A 60 -12.92 -21.13 6.60
C VAL A 60 -13.58 -22.13 5.66
N LYS A 61 -13.99 -21.69 4.47
CA LYS A 61 -14.59 -22.56 3.45
C LYS A 61 -13.62 -23.65 2.98
N ASP A 62 -12.33 -23.34 2.89
CA ASP A 62 -11.29 -24.28 2.50
C ASP A 62 -10.92 -25.26 3.64
N GLY A 63 -11.48 -25.07 4.85
CA GLY A 63 -11.31 -25.95 6.00
C GLY A 63 -10.23 -25.53 7.00
N LEU A 64 -9.64 -24.35 6.83
CA LEU A 64 -8.64 -23.82 7.75
C LEU A 64 -9.32 -23.34 9.05
N THR A 65 -8.81 -23.78 10.20
CA THR A 65 -9.38 -23.38 11.50
C THR A 65 -8.80 -22.05 11.96
N ILE A 66 -9.64 -21.04 12.18
CA ILE A 66 -9.20 -19.72 12.65
C ILE A 66 -9.70 -19.47 14.07
N HIS A 67 -8.75 -19.37 15.00
CA HIS A 67 -8.97 -19.03 16.39
C HIS A 67 -8.98 -17.51 16.55
N ARG A 68 -10.16 -16.94 16.82
CA ARG A 68 -10.40 -15.50 16.85
C ARG A 68 -10.44 -14.96 18.28
N ASN A 69 -10.10 -13.68 18.44
CA ASN A 69 -10.15 -12.96 19.72
C ASN A 69 -9.35 -13.63 20.83
N THR A 70 -8.28 -14.32 20.46
CA THR A 70 -7.47 -15.12 21.40
C THR A 70 -6.60 -14.27 22.33
N MET A 71 -6.45 -12.98 22.03
CA MET A 71 -5.48 -12.05 22.60
C MET A 71 -4.00 -12.44 22.43
N GLY A 72 -3.72 -13.64 21.92
CA GLY A 72 -2.39 -14.22 21.71
C GLY A 72 -2.27 -15.59 22.36
N LEU A 73 -1.03 -16.10 22.43
CA LEU A 73 -0.72 -17.30 23.19
C LEU A 73 -0.40 -16.95 24.64
N ALA A 74 -0.95 -17.72 25.57
CA ALA A 74 -0.55 -17.69 26.97
C ALA A 74 0.61 -18.64 27.23
N LYS A 75 0.59 -19.83 26.62
CA LYS A 75 1.58 -20.88 26.88
C LYS A 75 1.73 -21.83 25.69
N VAL A 76 2.94 -22.36 25.51
CA VAL A 76 3.22 -23.51 24.64
C VAL A 76 4.01 -24.52 25.47
N GLU A 77 3.50 -25.74 25.58
CA GLU A 77 4.06 -26.79 26.43
C GLU A 77 4.47 -27.99 25.59
N LEU A 78 5.66 -28.55 25.84
CA LEU A 78 6.07 -29.83 25.27
C LEU A 78 5.51 -30.97 26.11
N MET A 79 4.72 -31.84 25.49
CA MET A 79 4.06 -32.96 26.14
C MET A 79 4.93 -34.22 26.07
N PRO A 80 4.71 -35.24 26.93
CA PRO A 80 5.51 -36.48 26.94
C PRO A 80 5.53 -37.25 25.61
N ASN A 81 4.51 -37.07 24.76
CA ASN A 81 4.44 -37.67 23.42
C ASN A 81 5.26 -36.93 22.35
N GLY A 82 6.01 -35.87 22.73
CA GLY A 82 6.82 -35.05 21.84
C GLY A 82 6.03 -33.99 21.05
N LYS A 83 4.71 -33.94 21.19
CA LYS A 83 3.84 -32.91 20.61
C LYS A 83 3.70 -31.72 21.55
N LYS A 84 3.12 -30.63 21.05
CA LYS A 84 2.92 -29.39 21.79
C LYS A 84 1.45 -29.21 22.15
N LYS A 85 1.23 -28.68 23.35
CA LYS A 85 -0.05 -28.12 23.79
C LYS A 85 0.03 -26.61 23.76
N VAL A 86 -0.88 -25.97 23.04
CA VAL A 86 -0.95 -24.52 22.88
C VAL A 86 -2.16 -24.00 23.64
N THR A 87 -1.94 -23.06 24.56
CA THR A 87 -3.01 -22.40 25.31
C THR A 87 -3.05 -20.93 24.94
N THR A 88 -4.20 -20.43 24.52
CA THR A 88 -4.41 -19.02 24.21
C THR A 88 -4.70 -18.21 25.46
N VAL A 89 -4.55 -16.88 25.39
CA VAL A 89 -4.92 -15.99 26.51
C VAL A 89 -6.42 -16.02 26.79
N SER A 90 -7.26 -16.31 25.77
CA SER A 90 -8.70 -16.50 25.95
C SER A 90 -9.07 -17.85 26.58
N GLY A 91 -8.10 -18.72 26.89
CA GLY A 91 -8.33 -20.01 27.55
C GLY A 91 -8.61 -21.17 26.59
N GLU A 92 -8.54 -20.95 25.28
CA GLU A 92 -8.67 -22.01 24.29
C GLU A 92 -7.39 -22.87 24.26
N VAL A 93 -7.57 -24.16 24.05
CA VAL A 93 -6.49 -25.16 24.05
C VAL A 93 -6.48 -25.89 22.71
N ILE A 94 -5.28 -26.01 22.13
CA ILE A 94 -5.01 -26.77 20.91
C ILE A 94 -3.93 -27.81 21.27
N ASP A 95 -4.32 -29.09 21.31
CA ASP A 95 -3.43 -30.20 21.67
C ASP A 95 -2.83 -30.90 20.42
N ASP A 96 -1.85 -31.76 20.66
CA ASP A 96 -1.17 -32.60 19.67
C ASP A 96 -0.54 -31.85 18.48
N VAL A 97 -0.04 -30.64 18.73
CA VAL A 97 0.56 -29.77 17.71
C VAL A 97 2.01 -30.16 17.44
N ASP A 98 2.38 -30.38 16.17
CA ASP A 98 3.78 -30.65 15.80
C ASP A 98 4.62 -29.40 15.87
N THR A 99 4.13 -28.33 15.25
CA THR A 99 4.88 -27.10 15.02
C THR A 99 4.04 -25.88 15.37
N VAL A 100 4.64 -24.95 16.10
CA VAL A 100 4.07 -23.61 16.35
C VAL A 100 4.95 -22.59 15.63
N LEU A 101 4.37 -21.84 14.69
CA LEU A 101 5.05 -20.80 13.93
C LEU A 101 4.65 -19.41 14.44
N MET A 102 5.63 -18.67 14.94
CA MET A 102 5.43 -17.30 15.43
C MET A 102 5.61 -16.31 14.27
N ALA A 103 4.49 -15.78 13.76
CA ALA A 103 4.42 -14.79 12.68
C ALA A 103 3.75 -13.48 13.18
N ALA A 104 4.12 -13.04 14.38
CA ALA A 104 3.48 -11.94 15.09
C ALA A 104 4.05 -10.54 14.77
N GLY A 105 5.07 -10.46 13.90
CA GLY A 105 5.75 -9.23 13.53
C GLY A 105 7.26 -9.42 13.45
N ARG A 106 7.96 -8.37 13.02
CA ARG A 106 9.43 -8.30 12.95
C ARG A 106 9.92 -7.16 13.84
N VAL A 107 11.18 -7.25 14.24
CA VAL A 107 11.88 -6.19 14.95
C VAL A 107 13.16 -5.83 14.16
N PRO A 108 13.53 -4.54 14.09
CA PRO A 108 14.74 -4.15 13.39
C PRO A 108 15.97 -4.65 14.16
N HIS A 109 16.94 -5.22 13.44
CA HIS A 109 18.19 -5.70 14.03
C HIS A 109 19.14 -4.52 14.24
N LEU A 110 19.10 -3.94 15.44
CA LEU A 110 19.83 -2.72 15.81
C LEU A 110 20.75 -2.89 17.02
N ASP A 111 20.66 -4.04 17.68
CA ASP A 111 21.50 -4.37 18.81
C ASP A 111 22.96 -4.43 18.36
N ASP A 112 23.87 -3.98 19.23
CA ASP A 112 25.33 -4.02 19.03
C ASP A 112 25.87 -3.26 17.80
N LEU A 113 25.09 -2.36 17.17
CA LEU A 113 25.55 -1.49 16.08
C LEU A 113 26.31 -0.24 16.54
N GLY A 114 26.33 0.06 17.84
CA GLY A 114 27.01 1.23 18.40
C GLY A 114 26.41 2.57 17.94
N LEU A 115 25.08 2.64 17.81
CA LEU A 115 24.38 3.85 17.34
C LEU A 115 24.64 5.07 18.24
N GLU A 116 24.85 4.85 19.54
CA GLU A 116 25.18 5.89 20.51
C GLU A 116 26.58 6.45 20.27
N ALA A 117 27.53 5.60 19.88
CA ALA A 117 28.92 5.99 19.63
C ALA A 117 29.06 6.90 18.40
N THR A 118 28.08 6.92 17.49
CA THR A 118 28.12 7.80 16.31
C THR A 118 28.04 9.29 16.68
N ALA A 119 27.66 9.63 17.91
CA ALA A 119 27.73 10.99 18.44
C ALA A 119 29.17 11.53 18.52
N LEU A 120 30.14 10.63 18.69
CA LEU A 120 31.55 10.96 18.98
C LEU A 120 32.41 11.15 17.72
N VAL A 121 31.87 10.86 16.53
CA VAL A 121 32.63 10.78 15.26
C VAL A 121 32.30 11.95 14.31
N GLN A 122 31.93 13.12 14.84
CA GLN A 122 31.95 14.32 14.01
C GLN A 122 33.40 14.81 13.91
N PRO A 123 33.96 14.98 12.70
CA PRO A 123 35.32 15.46 12.57
C PRO A 123 35.41 16.82 13.28
N ASN A 124 36.36 16.92 14.20
CA ASN A 124 36.87 18.18 14.73
C ASN A 124 37.05 19.14 13.56
N VAL A 125 36.11 20.06 13.37
CA VAL A 125 36.41 21.35 12.77
C VAL A 125 37.26 22.03 13.82
N ASP A 126 38.52 22.28 13.48
CA ASP A 126 39.52 22.84 14.40
C ASP A 126 38.92 23.95 15.29
N GLY A 127 38.87 23.69 16.59
CA GLY A 127 38.74 24.74 17.60
C GLY A 127 37.34 25.25 17.96
N LEU A 128 36.25 24.50 17.78
CA LEU A 128 34.94 24.89 18.35
C LEU A 128 34.28 23.72 19.10
N GLU A 129 33.80 24.04 20.29
CA GLU A 129 33.12 23.23 21.31
C GLU A 129 32.32 22.04 20.76
N LEU A 130 32.39 20.89 21.47
CA LEU A 130 31.53 19.72 21.29
C LEU A 130 30.05 20.13 21.46
N GLN A 131 29.44 20.66 20.40
CA GLN A 131 28.04 21.05 20.40
C GLN A 131 27.18 19.79 20.43
N ASN A 132 26.66 19.41 21.61
CA ASN A 132 25.49 18.54 21.81
C ASN A 132 25.15 17.60 20.63
N THR A 133 26.08 16.71 20.25
CA THR A 133 25.86 15.81 19.12
C THR A 133 25.03 14.64 19.60
N THR A 134 23.84 14.47 19.03
CA THR A 134 23.05 13.26 19.22
C THR A 134 23.50 12.23 18.17
N GLY A 135 23.70 10.97 18.59
CA GLY A 135 24.01 9.88 17.67
C GLY A 135 22.85 9.58 16.71
N VAL A 136 22.92 8.46 16.00
CA VAL A 136 21.80 8.02 15.15
C VAL A 136 20.56 7.83 16.03
N GLN A 137 19.51 8.59 15.73
CA GLN A 137 18.29 8.58 16.53
C GLN A 137 17.36 7.42 16.15
N GLN A 138 16.74 6.82 17.17
CA GLN A 138 15.72 5.79 17.01
C GLN A 138 14.36 6.31 17.42
N HIS A 139 13.31 5.80 16.79
CA HIS A 139 11.94 6.06 17.20
C HIS A 139 11.72 5.54 18.63
N PRO A 140 11.21 6.35 19.58
CA PRO A 140 11.23 6.02 21.01
C PRO A 140 10.50 4.72 21.36
N ARG A 141 9.38 4.43 20.66
CA ARG A 141 8.59 3.21 20.86
C ARG A 141 8.98 2.05 19.93
N LYS A 142 9.08 2.31 18.63
CA LYS A 142 9.29 1.27 17.61
C LYS A 142 10.76 0.87 17.42
N LYS A 143 11.71 1.60 18.01
CA LYS A 143 13.17 1.39 17.90
C LYS A 143 13.80 1.50 16.51
N HIS A 144 13.01 1.63 15.45
CA HIS A 144 13.48 1.90 14.08
C HIS A 144 14.34 3.16 13.99
N ILE A 145 15.33 3.17 13.09
CA ILE A 145 16.15 4.35 12.81
C ILE A 145 15.28 5.44 12.19
N MET A 146 15.37 6.66 12.72
CA MET A 146 14.67 7.81 12.18
C MET A 146 15.41 8.36 10.98
N VAL A 147 14.70 8.50 9.86
CA VAL A 147 15.23 9.11 8.64
C VAL A 147 14.23 10.06 7.98
N ASP A 148 14.77 11.10 7.35
CA ASP A 148 14.00 11.99 6.49
C ASP A 148 13.52 11.29 5.19
N GLU A 149 12.91 12.05 4.27
CA GLU A 149 12.46 11.53 2.98
C GLU A 149 13.61 11.14 2.03
N TYR A 150 14.83 11.58 2.33
CA TYR A 150 16.09 11.30 1.63
C TYR A 150 16.97 10.33 2.43
N GLN A 151 16.40 9.50 3.31
CA GLN A 151 17.12 8.42 4.00
C GLN A 151 18.29 8.93 4.87
N ASN A 152 18.34 10.24 5.17
CA ASN A 152 19.33 10.83 6.04
C ASN A 152 18.93 10.58 7.50
N THR A 153 19.88 10.14 8.31
CA THR A 153 19.73 10.14 9.77
C THR A 153 20.01 11.55 10.33
N ALA A 154 19.88 11.72 11.64
CA ALA A 154 20.32 12.93 12.33
C ALA A 154 21.83 13.20 12.20
N VAL A 155 22.64 12.18 11.85
CA VAL A 155 24.09 12.31 11.65
C VAL A 155 24.37 12.50 10.15
N PRO A 156 25.00 13.62 9.73
CA PRO A 156 25.12 13.99 8.30
C PRO A 156 25.71 12.92 7.39
N ASN A 157 26.67 12.13 7.87
CA ASN A 157 27.36 11.12 7.07
C ASN A 157 26.78 9.70 7.20
N ILE A 158 25.71 9.52 7.98
CA ILE A 158 25.08 8.21 8.20
C ILE A 158 23.68 8.21 7.59
N LYS A 159 23.40 7.16 6.81
CA LYS A 159 22.13 6.94 6.09
C LYS A 159 21.56 5.59 6.50
N ALA A 160 20.23 5.44 6.40
CA ALA A 160 19.58 4.16 6.67
C ALA A 160 18.44 3.91 5.66
N ILE A 161 18.32 2.65 5.20
CA ILE A 161 17.33 2.21 4.22
C ILE A 161 16.74 0.85 4.61
N GLY A 162 15.57 0.52 4.04
CA GLY A 162 14.91 -0.77 4.25
C GLY A 162 14.16 -0.87 5.58
N ASP A 163 13.94 -2.11 6.03
CA ASP A 163 13.10 -2.44 7.19
C ASP A 163 13.51 -1.71 8.46
N VAL A 164 14.81 -1.42 8.63
CA VAL A 164 15.35 -0.73 9.82
C VAL A 164 14.73 0.66 10.03
N CYS A 165 14.17 1.27 8.99
CA CYS A 165 13.51 2.57 9.03
C CYS A 165 11.99 2.49 9.32
N GLY A 166 11.39 1.30 9.27
CA GLY A 166 9.99 1.06 9.67
C GLY A 166 8.93 1.78 8.83
N LYS A 167 9.24 2.14 7.58
CA LYS A 167 8.31 2.83 6.66
C LYS A 167 7.46 1.83 5.88
N VAL A 168 8.09 1.05 5.00
CA VAL A 168 7.47 -0.04 4.23
C VAL A 168 8.50 -1.16 4.14
N GLU A 169 8.19 -2.31 4.74
CA GLU A 169 9.09 -3.47 4.89
C GLU A 169 8.98 -4.40 3.68
N LEU A 170 9.37 -3.89 2.50
CA LEU A 170 9.33 -4.63 1.24
C LEU A 170 10.66 -4.53 0.49
N THR A 171 11.09 -5.65 -0.10
CA THR A 171 12.33 -5.74 -0.88
C THR A 171 12.42 -4.68 -1.99
N PRO A 172 11.39 -4.49 -2.86
CA PRO A 172 11.46 -3.45 -3.89
C PRO A 172 11.61 -2.04 -3.32
N MET A 173 11.07 -1.79 -2.12
CA MET A 173 11.19 -0.49 -1.47
C MET A 173 12.62 -0.23 -1.00
N ALA A 174 13.26 -1.22 -0.38
CA ALA A 174 14.67 -1.13 0.01
C ALA A 174 15.58 -0.92 -1.22
N ILE A 175 15.35 -1.67 -2.31
CA ILE A 175 16.10 -1.52 -3.57
C ILE A 175 15.92 -0.12 -4.15
N ALA A 176 14.69 0.37 -4.27
CA ALA A 176 14.41 1.70 -4.84
C ALA A 176 15.03 2.82 -3.99
N ALA A 177 14.92 2.73 -2.65
CA ALA A 177 15.55 3.70 -1.75
C ALA A 177 17.07 3.68 -1.85
N GLY A 178 17.70 2.49 -1.89
CA GLY A 178 19.15 2.34 -1.99
C GLY A 178 19.71 2.84 -3.34
N ARG A 179 19.07 2.50 -4.45
CA ARG A 179 19.47 2.99 -5.79
C ARG A 179 19.40 4.52 -5.85
N ARG A 180 18.30 5.11 -5.40
CA ARG A 180 18.09 6.57 -5.43
C ARG A 180 19.00 7.32 -4.45
N LEU A 181 19.29 6.73 -3.28
CA LEU A 181 20.30 7.23 -2.37
C LEU A 181 21.67 7.25 -3.05
N SER A 182 22.05 6.18 -3.73
CA SER A 182 23.33 6.08 -4.46
C SER A 182 23.41 7.12 -5.58
N ASP A 183 22.35 7.28 -6.37
CA ASP A 183 22.26 8.32 -7.41
C ASP A 183 22.40 9.73 -6.83
N ARG A 184 21.86 9.97 -5.63
CA ARG A 184 21.93 11.26 -4.95
C ARG A 184 23.32 11.57 -4.40
N LEU A 185 24.03 10.56 -3.88
CA LEU A 185 25.35 10.73 -3.28
C LEU A 185 26.49 10.70 -4.30
N PHE A 186 26.38 9.86 -5.31
CA PHE A 186 27.48 9.53 -6.22
C PHE A 186 27.13 9.66 -7.71
N GLY A 187 25.86 9.96 -8.02
CA GLY A 187 25.40 10.08 -9.41
C GLY A 187 25.93 11.33 -10.11
N ASN A 188 25.96 11.27 -11.44
CA ASN A 188 26.36 12.41 -12.27
C ASN A 188 25.28 13.50 -12.24
N ALA A 189 25.62 14.67 -11.71
CA ALA A 189 24.73 15.83 -11.57
C ALA A 189 24.04 16.27 -12.88
N LYS A 190 24.61 15.93 -14.06
CA LYS A 190 24.00 16.22 -15.37
C LYS A 190 22.88 15.26 -15.78
N LYS A 191 22.85 14.03 -15.24
CA LYS A 191 21.82 13.01 -15.52
C LYS A 191 20.77 12.91 -14.42
N THR A 192 21.19 13.24 -13.20
CA THR A 192 20.38 13.25 -12.00
C THR A 192 20.59 14.62 -11.39
N PRO A 193 19.63 15.56 -11.44
CA PRO A 193 19.78 16.82 -10.72
C PRO A 193 20.16 16.50 -9.27
N ALA A 194 21.37 16.89 -8.87
CA ALA A 194 21.91 16.50 -7.58
C ALA A 194 20.98 16.97 -6.46
N GLY A 195 20.71 16.09 -5.49
CA GLY A 195 19.97 16.43 -4.28
C GLY A 195 18.45 16.20 -4.28
N ILE A 196 17.80 15.84 -5.39
CA ILE A 196 16.32 15.67 -5.42
C ILE A 196 15.81 14.23 -5.58
N SER A 197 16.67 13.28 -5.98
CA SER A 197 16.24 11.87 -6.16
C SER A 197 15.80 11.27 -4.84
N LYS A 198 14.58 10.71 -4.73
CA LYS A 198 14.10 10.04 -3.51
C LYS A 198 13.10 8.93 -3.83
N ALA A 199 12.96 7.97 -2.92
CA ALA A 199 11.94 6.95 -3.04
C ALA A 199 10.59 7.50 -2.53
N SER A 200 9.53 7.39 -3.31
CA SER A 200 8.18 7.63 -2.82
C SER A 200 7.67 6.40 -2.07
N TYR A 201 7.17 6.61 -0.87
CA TYR A 201 6.49 5.60 -0.06
C TYR A 201 4.97 5.57 -0.26
N GLU A 202 4.45 6.46 -1.12
CA GLU A 202 3.06 6.43 -1.56
C GLU A 202 2.85 5.52 -2.77
N LEU A 203 1.66 4.91 -2.82
CA LEU A 203 1.22 4.02 -3.91
C LEU A 203 2.22 2.90 -4.17
N VAL A 204 2.70 2.25 -3.10
CA VAL A 204 3.54 1.05 -3.20
C VAL A 204 2.61 -0.16 -3.37
N PRO A 205 2.60 -0.84 -4.54
CA PRO A 205 1.81 -2.05 -4.71
C PRO A 205 2.34 -3.16 -3.82
N THR A 206 1.44 -3.96 -3.27
CA THR A 206 1.76 -5.10 -2.42
C THR A 206 0.90 -6.29 -2.79
N VAL A 207 1.52 -7.47 -2.79
CA VAL A 207 0.83 -8.75 -2.95
C VAL A 207 0.97 -9.54 -1.66
N VAL A 208 -0.10 -10.22 -1.26
CA VAL A 208 -0.05 -11.27 -0.23
C VAL A 208 -0.31 -12.59 -0.93
N PHE A 209 0.60 -13.55 -0.78
CA PHE A 209 0.49 -14.88 -1.38
C PHE A 209 -0.41 -15.81 -0.54
N SER A 210 -1.59 -15.30 -0.20
CA SER A 210 -2.69 -16.06 0.37
C SER A 210 -3.30 -17.01 -0.66
N HIS A 211 -4.26 -17.82 -0.23
CA HIS A 211 -5.01 -18.70 -1.13
C HIS A 211 -6.49 -18.30 -1.09
N PRO A 212 -7.02 -17.64 -2.14
CA PRO A 212 -6.30 -17.11 -3.32
C PRO A 212 -5.45 -15.88 -3.00
N THR A 213 -4.61 -15.43 -3.94
CA THR A 213 -3.69 -14.30 -3.77
C THR A 213 -4.46 -12.98 -3.62
N ILE A 214 -3.83 -12.00 -2.96
CA ILE A 214 -4.36 -10.63 -2.80
C ILE A 214 -3.40 -9.66 -3.46
N GLY A 215 -3.92 -8.73 -4.26
CA GLY A 215 -3.19 -7.58 -4.76
C GLY A 215 -3.82 -6.28 -4.25
N THR A 216 -3.02 -5.38 -3.68
CA THR A 216 -3.52 -4.09 -3.17
C THR A 216 -2.54 -2.95 -3.39
N ILE A 217 -3.07 -1.77 -3.67
CA ILE A 217 -2.32 -0.51 -3.77
C ILE A 217 -3.20 0.66 -3.32
N GLY A 218 -2.58 1.65 -2.67
CA GLY A 218 -3.25 2.90 -2.30
C GLY A 218 -4.11 2.79 -1.03
N LEU A 219 -5.09 3.67 -0.92
CA LEU A 219 -5.94 3.82 0.26
C LEU A 219 -7.06 2.79 0.25
N THR A 220 -7.34 2.20 1.42
CA THR A 220 -8.59 1.47 1.65
C THR A 220 -9.79 2.42 1.59
N GLU A 221 -11.00 1.90 1.41
CA GLU A 221 -12.22 2.72 1.44
C GLU A 221 -12.30 3.56 2.71
N ALA A 222 -12.09 2.96 3.88
CA ALA A 222 -12.13 3.66 5.17
C ALA A 222 -11.10 4.80 5.25
N LYS A 223 -9.87 4.57 4.77
CA LYS A 223 -8.80 5.60 4.77
C LYS A 223 -9.07 6.71 3.75
N ALA A 224 -9.67 6.37 2.60
CA ALA A 224 -10.09 7.37 1.61
C ALA A 224 -11.20 8.26 2.18
N ILE A 225 -12.19 7.67 2.86
CA ILE A 225 -13.26 8.43 3.54
C ILE A 225 -12.70 9.31 4.65
N GLU A 226 -11.79 8.79 5.48
CA GLU A 226 -11.12 9.56 6.53
C GLU A 226 -10.35 10.76 5.95
N LYS A 227 -9.64 10.56 4.83
CA LYS A 227 -8.79 11.59 4.22
C LYS A 227 -9.58 12.63 3.41
N TYR A 228 -10.61 12.21 2.67
CA TYR A 228 -11.27 13.06 1.67
C TYR A 228 -12.74 13.39 1.97
N GLY A 229 -13.36 12.76 2.97
CA GLY A 229 -14.80 12.86 3.23
C GLY A 229 -15.61 11.87 2.39
N ALA A 230 -16.68 11.32 2.99
CA ALA A 230 -17.50 10.27 2.36
C ALA A 230 -18.17 10.75 1.06
N GLU A 231 -18.53 12.03 0.98
CA GLU A 231 -19.14 12.67 -0.17
C GLU A 231 -18.20 12.80 -1.37
N ASN A 232 -16.89 12.74 -1.14
CA ASN A 232 -15.87 12.81 -2.19
C ASN A 232 -15.36 11.44 -2.59
N VAL A 233 -15.85 10.35 -2.00
CA VAL A 233 -15.38 8.98 -2.27
C VAL A 233 -16.46 8.17 -2.98
N LYS A 234 -16.07 7.50 -4.07
CA LYS A 234 -16.94 6.55 -4.78
C LYS A 234 -16.21 5.24 -4.99
N VAL A 235 -16.96 4.14 -4.84
CA VAL A 235 -16.43 2.78 -4.84
C VAL A 235 -17.10 1.96 -5.93
N TYR A 236 -16.30 1.20 -6.67
CA TYR A 236 -16.74 0.21 -7.64
C TYR A 236 -16.31 -1.18 -7.19
N LYS A 237 -17.17 -2.19 -7.36
CA LYS A 237 -16.90 -3.57 -6.95
C LYS A 237 -17.34 -4.53 -8.05
N SER A 238 -16.56 -5.58 -8.26
CA SER A 238 -16.94 -6.74 -9.10
C SER A 238 -16.66 -8.04 -8.34
N THR A 239 -17.50 -9.04 -8.53
CA THR A 239 -17.30 -10.41 -8.01
C THR A 239 -17.75 -11.40 -9.06
N PHE A 240 -16.86 -12.31 -9.43
CA PHE A 240 -17.11 -13.26 -10.52
C PHE A 240 -16.38 -14.57 -10.25
N VAL A 241 -16.83 -15.65 -10.91
CA VAL A 241 -16.09 -16.92 -10.92
C VAL A 241 -14.95 -16.77 -11.92
N ASN A 242 -13.72 -17.05 -11.48
CA ASN A 242 -12.60 -17.02 -12.41
C ASN A 242 -12.78 -18.11 -13.49
N LEU A 243 -12.56 -17.76 -14.76
CA LEU A 243 -12.79 -18.65 -15.90
C LEU A 243 -12.06 -20.00 -15.75
N GLN A 244 -10.90 -20.03 -15.10
CA GLN A 244 -10.16 -21.27 -14.79
C GLN A 244 -11.03 -22.32 -14.08
N TYR A 245 -11.94 -21.88 -13.21
CA TYR A 245 -12.81 -22.77 -12.42
C TYR A 245 -14.16 -23.04 -13.07
N SER A 246 -14.44 -22.44 -14.24
CA SER A 246 -15.75 -22.56 -14.90
C SER A 246 -16.10 -24.01 -15.26
N MET A 247 -15.10 -24.80 -15.66
CA MET A 247 -15.26 -26.20 -16.08
C MET A 247 -15.23 -27.20 -14.92
N PHE A 248 -14.99 -26.75 -13.69
CA PHE A 248 -14.89 -27.65 -12.54
C PHE A 248 -16.27 -28.21 -12.20
N GLU A 249 -16.33 -29.53 -11.95
CA GLU A 249 -17.53 -30.26 -11.52
C GLU A 249 -17.87 -29.92 -10.06
N MET A 250 -18.39 -28.72 -9.85
CA MET A 250 -18.76 -28.20 -8.55
C MET A 250 -19.96 -27.27 -8.67
N GLU A 251 -20.74 -27.18 -7.59
CA GLU A 251 -21.87 -26.27 -7.53
C GLU A 251 -21.44 -24.83 -7.87
N PRO A 252 -22.21 -24.08 -8.69
CA PRO A 252 -21.83 -22.73 -9.10
C PRO A 252 -21.57 -21.77 -7.92
N SER A 253 -22.28 -21.95 -6.80
CA SER A 253 -22.06 -21.18 -5.57
C SER A 253 -20.71 -21.45 -4.92
N ASP A 254 -20.17 -22.65 -5.14
CA ASP A 254 -18.94 -23.12 -4.53
C ASP A 254 -17.69 -22.85 -5.36
N LYS A 255 -17.85 -22.51 -6.65
CA LYS A 255 -16.72 -22.14 -7.50
C LYS A 255 -15.90 -21.00 -6.87
N PRO A 256 -14.55 -21.11 -6.84
CA PRO A 256 -13.72 -20.03 -6.31
C PRO A 256 -13.95 -18.74 -7.09
N LYS A 257 -14.05 -17.64 -6.35
CA LYS A 257 -14.39 -16.33 -6.90
C LYS A 257 -13.18 -15.42 -6.89
N THR A 258 -13.18 -14.47 -7.80
CA THR A 258 -12.35 -13.27 -7.75
C THR A 258 -13.22 -12.11 -7.32
N PHE A 259 -12.72 -11.28 -6.40
CA PHE A 259 -13.31 -10.01 -5.99
C PHE A 259 -12.34 -8.88 -6.30
N MET A 260 -12.85 -7.78 -6.83
CA MET A 260 -12.08 -6.59 -7.16
C MET A 260 -12.83 -5.34 -6.70
N LYS A 261 -12.09 -4.32 -6.26
CA LYS A 261 -12.62 -3.07 -5.76
C LYS A 261 -11.73 -1.90 -6.16
N ILE A 262 -12.36 -0.86 -6.71
CA ILE A 262 -11.73 0.43 -7.03
C ILE A 262 -12.29 1.47 -6.06
N VAL A 263 -11.39 2.23 -5.43
CA VAL A 263 -11.71 3.38 -4.58
C VAL A 263 -11.27 4.64 -5.30
N THR A 264 -12.21 5.53 -5.58
CA THR A 264 -11.98 6.80 -6.27
C THR A 264 -12.25 7.98 -5.34
N ALA A 265 -11.58 9.11 -5.60
CA ALA A 265 -11.78 10.33 -4.83
C ALA A 265 -11.84 11.59 -5.71
N GLY A 266 -12.62 12.57 -5.25
CA GLY A 266 -12.77 13.89 -5.87
C GLY A 266 -13.69 13.88 -7.11
N VAL A 267 -13.87 15.06 -7.69
CA VAL A 267 -14.82 15.25 -8.82
C VAL A 267 -14.40 14.52 -10.10
N ASP A 268 -13.10 14.32 -10.27
CA ASP A 268 -12.54 13.65 -11.44
C ASP A 268 -12.47 12.12 -11.24
N GLU A 269 -12.96 11.59 -10.10
CA GLU A 269 -12.87 10.18 -9.71
C GLU A 269 -11.44 9.62 -9.87
N GLN A 270 -10.44 10.32 -9.32
CA GLN A 270 -9.07 9.82 -9.32
C GLN A 270 -9.00 8.50 -8.56
N VAL A 271 -8.38 7.48 -9.14
CA VAL A 271 -8.22 6.17 -8.49
C VAL A 271 -7.19 6.28 -7.39
N VAL A 272 -7.64 6.23 -6.14
CA VAL A 272 -6.80 6.35 -4.93
C VAL A 272 -6.57 5.02 -4.23
N GLY A 273 -7.34 3.98 -4.59
CA GLY A 273 -7.19 2.62 -4.09
C GLY A 273 -7.64 1.58 -5.12
N LEU A 274 -6.90 0.48 -5.21
CA LEU A 274 -7.26 -0.70 -6.00
C LEU A 274 -6.93 -1.94 -5.19
N HIS A 275 -7.94 -2.79 -4.97
CA HIS A 275 -7.86 -3.95 -4.10
C HIS A 275 -8.50 -5.15 -4.79
N MET A 276 -7.79 -6.27 -4.83
CA MET A 276 -8.20 -7.47 -5.55
C MET A 276 -7.83 -8.72 -4.75
N ILE A 277 -8.65 -9.75 -4.82
CA ILE A 277 -8.40 -11.08 -4.26
C ILE A 277 -8.95 -12.13 -5.23
N GLY A 278 -8.13 -13.10 -5.60
CA GLY A 278 -8.51 -14.10 -6.61
C GLY A 278 -7.30 -14.64 -7.36
N LEU A 279 -7.53 -15.57 -8.28
CA LEU A 279 -6.44 -16.15 -9.06
C LEU A 279 -5.75 -15.07 -9.93
N ALA A 280 -4.42 -15.10 -9.95
CA ALA A 280 -3.52 -14.27 -10.76
C ALA A 280 -3.50 -12.75 -10.45
N VAL A 281 -4.18 -12.28 -9.40
CA VAL A 281 -4.17 -10.85 -9.04
C VAL A 281 -2.78 -10.35 -8.61
N ASP A 282 -1.91 -11.29 -8.24
CA ASP A 282 -0.50 -11.10 -7.92
C ASP A 282 0.31 -10.52 -9.09
N GLU A 283 -0.05 -10.83 -10.34
CA GLU A 283 0.61 -10.29 -11.53
C GLU A 283 -0.14 -9.09 -12.15
N VAL A 284 -1.46 -9.03 -12.00
CA VAL A 284 -2.31 -7.99 -12.60
C VAL A 284 -1.98 -6.59 -12.06
N LEU A 285 -1.68 -6.49 -10.76
CA LEU A 285 -1.58 -5.21 -10.06
C LEU A 285 -0.47 -4.28 -10.57
N GLN A 286 0.63 -4.83 -11.09
CA GLN A 286 1.85 -4.07 -11.37
C GLN A 286 1.62 -2.96 -12.41
N GLY A 287 0.85 -3.23 -13.46
CA GLY A 287 0.51 -2.25 -14.50
C GLY A 287 -0.40 -1.13 -13.97
N PHE A 288 -1.41 -1.48 -13.18
CA PHE A 288 -2.28 -0.49 -12.53
C PHE A 288 -1.53 0.37 -11.51
N GLY A 289 -0.49 -0.16 -10.89
CA GLY A 289 0.41 0.61 -10.03
C GLY A 289 1.08 1.77 -10.78
N VAL A 290 1.45 1.57 -12.05
CA VAL A 290 1.98 2.65 -12.91
C VAL A 290 0.89 3.68 -13.20
N ALA A 291 -0.30 3.24 -13.62
CA ALA A 291 -1.42 4.13 -13.93
C ALA A 291 -1.83 5.00 -12.73
N MET A 292 -1.94 4.41 -11.55
CA MET A 292 -2.25 5.14 -10.32
C MET A 292 -1.13 6.12 -9.95
N LYS A 293 0.14 5.79 -10.19
CA LYS A 293 1.25 6.72 -9.98
C LYS A 293 1.20 7.93 -10.91
N MET A 294 0.62 7.77 -12.09
CA MET A 294 0.33 8.83 -13.05
C MET A 294 -0.90 9.66 -12.66
N GLY A 295 -1.64 9.27 -11.62
CA GLY A 295 -2.88 9.94 -11.22
C GLY A 295 -4.08 9.59 -12.10
N ALA A 296 -4.12 8.36 -12.63
CA ALA A 296 -5.23 7.88 -13.45
C ALA A 296 -6.58 8.02 -12.72
N THR A 297 -7.62 8.35 -13.50
CA THR A 297 -9.01 8.43 -13.06
C THR A 297 -9.79 7.19 -13.49
N LYS A 298 -11.02 7.04 -12.97
CA LYS A 298 -11.94 6.00 -13.46
C LYS A 298 -12.20 6.12 -14.97
N ALA A 299 -12.23 7.35 -15.50
CA ALA A 299 -12.35 7.58 -16.94
C ALA A 299 -11.16 7.05 -17.74
N ASP A 300 -9.93 7.19 -17.22
CA ASP A 300 -8.74 6.60 -17.85
C ASP A 300 -8.85 5.08 -17.92
N PHE A 301 -9.31 4.43 -16.85
CA PHE A 301 -9.52 2.98 -16.80
C PHE A 301 -10.60 2.55 -17.82
N ASP A 302 -11.74 3.24 -17.85
CA ASP A 302 -12.86 2.91 -18.75
C ASP A 302 -12.54 3.15 -20.22
N SER A 303 -11.64 4.08 -20.52
CA SER A 303 -11.20 4.35 -21.90
C SER A 303 -10.33 3.23 -22.48
N SER A 304 -9.76 2.37 -21.64
CA SER A 304 -8.97 1.25 -22.08
C SER A 304 -9.84 0.13 -22.63
N VAL A 305 -9.53 -0.34 -23.83
CA VAL A 305 -10.14 -1.56 -24.38
C VAL A 305 -9.68 -2.76 -23.55
N ALA A 306 -10.63 -3.61 -23.17
CA ALA A 306 -10.39 -4.84 -22.41
C ALA A 306 -9.56 -5.88 -23.20
N ILE A 307 -8.77 -6.69 -22.48
CA ILE A 307 -8.15 -7.90 -23.00
C ILE A 307 -9.02 -9.09 -22.58
N HIS A 308 -9.55 -9.83 -23.55
CA HIS A 308 -10.51 -10.89 -23.30
C HIS A 308 -10.03 -12.26 -23.81
N PRO A 309 -10.20 -13.37 -23.06
CA PRO A 309 -10.74 -13.44 -21.69
C PRO A 309 -9.65 -13.32 -20.63
N THR A 310 -9.79 -12.38 -19.67
CA THR A 310 -8.87 -12.25 -18.52
C THR A 310 -9.61 -11.84 -17.25
N ALA A 311 -9.04 -12.14 -16.07
CA ALA A 311 -9.57 -11.56 -14.82
C ALA A 311 -9.29 -10.04 -14.74
N ALA A 312 -8.21 -9.57 -15.37
CA ALA A 312 -7.77 -8.18 -15.33
C ALA A 312 -8.74 -7.22 -16.04
N GLU A 313 -9.48 -7.70 -17.05
CA GLU A 313 -10.42 -6.88 -17.79
C GLU A 313 -11.51 -6.28 -16.90
N GLU A 314 -11.89 -6.98 -15.84
CA GLU A 314 -12.88 -6.53 -14.87
C GLU A 314 -12.50 -5.21 -14.18
N VAL A 315 -11.21 -4.88 -14.08
CA VAL A 315 -10.75 -3.60 -13.52
C VAL A 315 -11.11 -2.43 -14.46
N VAL A 316 -11.08 -2.65 -15.77
CA VAL A 316 -11.36 -1.62 -16.78
C VAL A 316 -12.80 -1.63 -17.27
N THR A 317 -13.61 -2.62 -16.87
CA THR A 317 -15.02 -2.77 -17.28
C THR A 317 -16.02 -2.66 -16.13
N MET A 318 -15.61 -2.24 -14.92
CA MET A 318 -16.54 -2.06 -13.79
C MET A 318 -17.64 -1.05 -14.13
N GLY A 319 -18.89 -1.52 -14.04
CA GLY A 319 -20.09 -0.79 -14.39
C GLY A 319 -20.22 0.58 -13.71
N THR A 320 -20.69 1.61 -14.41
CA THR A 320 -21.18 1.64 -15.81
C THR A 320 -20.06 1.95 -16.82
N TRP A 321 -19.42 0.91 -17.37
CA TRP A 321 -18.33 1.02 -18.35
C TRP A 321 -18.77 1.80 -19.60
N GLY A 322 -17.89 2.68 -20.09
CA GLY A 322 -18.16 3.52 -21.28
C GLY A 322 -19.11 4.71 -21.06
N THR A 323 -19.66 4.88 -19.86
CA THR A 323 -20.55 6.02 -19.52
C THR A 323 -19.86 7.11 -18.69
N SER A 324 -18.63 6.86 -18.25
CA SER A 324 -17.82 7.83 -17.51
C SER A 324 -17.48 9.05 -18.38
N PRO A 325 -17.39 10.27 -17.80
CA PRO A 325 -16.95 11.45 -18.52
C PRO A 325 -15.62 11.20 -19.24
N GLN A 326 -15.53 11.49 -20.55
CA GLN A 326 -14.35 11.16 -21.37
C GLN A 326 -13.17 12.14 -21.21
N ALA A 327 -12.94 12.63 -19.99
CA ALA A 327 -11.79 13.49 -19.69
C ALA A 327 -10.74 12.69 -18.92
N SER A 328 -9.57 12.51 -19.53
CA SER A 328 -8.41 11.91 -18.87
C SER A 328 -7.91 12.81 -17.74
N GLY A 329 -7.61 12.22 -16.58
CA GLY A 329 -6.95 12.90 -15.48
C GLY A 329 -5.49 12.50 -15.30
N ALA A 330 -5.04 11.44 -15.99
CA ALA A 330 -3.66 10.97 -15.97
C ALA A 330 -2.68 12.07 -16.39
N LYS A 331 -1.59 12.20 -15.62
CA LYS A 331 -0.51 13.14 -15.85
C LYS A 331 0.80 12.38 -16.07
N VAL A 332 1.82 13.09 -16.55
CA VAL A 332 3.17 12.54 -16.58
C VAL A 332 3.56 12.18 -15.14
N PRO A 333 4.02 10.93 -14.88
CA PRO A 333 4.39 10.54 -13.54
C PRO A 333 5.54 11.43 -13.07
N PRO A 334 5.49 11.92 -11.82
CA PRO A 334 6.47 12.88 -11.37
C PRO A 334 7.84 12.20 -11.25
N LEU A 335 8.82 12.76 -11.95
CA LEU A 335 10.15 12.19 -12.07
C LEU A 335 10.84 12.10 -10.70
N MET A 336 11.91 11.30 -10.62
CA MET A 336 12.78 11.23 -9.44
C MET A 336 12.11 10.67 -8.18
N GLY A 337 11.01 9.92 -8.36
CA GLY A 337 10.31 9.21 -7.28
C GLY A 337 9.49 10.11 -6.38
N ALA A 338 8.95 11.19 -6.95
CA ALA A 338 7.97 12.04 -6.29
C ALA A 338 6.60 11.34 -6.08
N SER A 339 5.82 11.91 -5.17
CA SER A 339 4.45 11.52 -4.83
C SER A 339 3.49 11.71 -6.00
N ALA A 340 2.41 10.92 -6.05
CA ALA A 340 1.40 11.09 -7.09
C ALA A 340 0.62 12.41 -6.86
N PRO A 341 -0.02 12.98 -7.90
CA PRO A 341 -0.88 14.14 -7.70
C PRO A 341 -2.05 13.81 -6.77
N GLU A 342 -2.45 14.77 -5.93
CA GLU A 342 -3.63 14.65 -5.07
C GLU A 342 -4.94 14.88 -5.85
N PRO A 343 -6.06 14.23 -5.43
CA PRO A 343 -7.36 14.42 -6.04
C PRO A 343 -7.87 15.85 -5.94
N ARG A 344 -8.63 16.27 -6.95
CA ARG A 344 -9.37 17.54 -6.91
C ARG A 344 -10.65 17.34 -6.12
N LEU A 345 -10.67 17.83 -4.89
CA LEU A 345 -11.90 17.90 -4.08
C LEU A 345 -12.69 19.16 -4.47
N THR A 346 -14.00 19.05 -4.59
CA THR A 346 -14.87 20.22 -4.52
C THR A 346 -15.05 20.58 -3.06
N ALA A 347 -14.42 21.67 -2.61
CA ALA A 347 -14.64 22.21 -1.27
C ALA A 347 -16.14 22.43 -0.99
N PRO A 348 -16.59 22.35 0.28
CA PRO A 348 -18.00 22.19 0.61
C PRO A 348 -18.82 23.43 0.24
N SER A 349 -20.08 23.20 -0.12
CA SER A 349 -21.14 24.20 -0.21
C SER A 349 -21.30 24.92 1.14
N GLY A 350 -20.50 25.96 1.38
CA GLY A 350 -20.39 26.62 2.68
C GLY A 350 -19.94 28.07 2.66
N VAL A 351 -19.91 28.73 1.50
CA VAL A 351 -19.92 30.20 1.44
C VAL A 351 -21.36 30.60 1.17
N SER A 352 -22.00 31.23 2.17
CA SER A 352 -23.34 31.78 1.99
C SER A 352 -23.34 32.74 0.79
N LYS A 353 -24.42 32.71 0.01
CA LYS A 353 -24.66 33.58 -1.16
C LYS A 353 -24.67 35.09 -0.82
N GLU A 354 -24.37 35.51 0.42
CA GLU A 354 -24.42 36.89 0.88
C GLU A 354 -23.06 37.60 0.98
N LYS A 355 -21.92 36.93 0.74
CA LYS A 355 -20.60 37.60 0.71
C LYS A 355 -20.02 37.87 -0.68
N LEU A 356 -20.84 37.81 -1.72
CA LEU A 356 -20.45 38.11 -3.11
C LEU A 356 -21.01 39.43 -3.66
N VAL A 357 -21.69 40.25 -2.85
CA VAL A 357 -22.23 41.55 -3.28
C VAL A 357 -21.33 42.75 -2.92
N THR A 358 -20.32 42.59 -2.06
CA THR A 358 -19.50 43.73 -1.59
C THR A 358 -18.06 43.79 -2.13
N LEU A 359 -17.69 42.93 -3.10
CA LEU A 359 -16.39 43.02 -3.78
C LEU A 359 -16.50 43.14 -5.31
N GLY A 360 -17.69 43.50 -5.81
CA GLY A 360 -17.98 43.74 -7.23
C GLY A 360 -18.32 45.19 -7.59
N LEU A 361 -18.04 46.16 -6.71
CA LEU A 361 -18.42 47.57 -6.88
C LEU A 361 -17.26 48.57 -6.75
N ALA A 362 -16.00 48.11 -6.67
CA ALA A 362 -14.83 48.99 -6.55
C ALA A 362 -13.89 49.01 -7.78
N ALA A 363 -14.27 48.41 -8.91
CA ALA A 363 -13.41 48.39 -10.11
C ALA A 363 -14.11 48.81 -11.41
N ALA A 364 -15.15 49.64 -11.32
CA ALA A 364 -15.82 50.24 -12.47
C ALA A 364 -15.93 51.77 -12.32
N ALA A 365 -14.81 52.45 -12.08
CA ALA A 365 -14.74 53.91 -12.16
C ALA A 365 -13.31 54.45 -12.32
N VAL A 366 -12.54 53.98 -13.32
CA VAL A 366 -11.56 54.83 -14.03
C VAL A 366 -11.38 54.26 -15.43
N GLY A 367 -12.06 54.86 -16.41
CA GLY A 367 -11.81 54.66 -17.83
C GLY A 367 -11.31 55.95 -18.46
N VAL A 368 -10.04 55.99 -18.82
CA VAL A 368 -9.41 56.79 -19.91
C VAL A 368 -8.09 56.04 -20.18
N GLY A 369 -7.76 55.44 -21.32
CA GLY A 369 -8.09 55.67 -22.71
C GLY A 369 -6.75 55.65 -23.46
N PHE A 370 -6.47 54.67 -24.32
CA PHE A 370 -5.52 54.84 -25.43
C PHE A 370 -5.76 53.78 -26.53
N LEU A 371 -5.99 54.32 -27.73
CA LEU A 371 -6.27 53.67 -28.99
C LEU A 371 -4.94 53.33 -29.69
N VAL A 372 -4.69 52.07 -30.08
CA VAL A 372 -3.85 51.75 -31.26
C VAL A 372 -4.37 50.48 -31.91
N GLY A 373 -5.19 50.63 -32.95
CA GLY A 373 -5.52 49.55 -33.88
C GLY A 373 -4.55 49.55 -35.05
N ARG A 374 -3.80 48.45 -35.23
CA ARG A 374 -3.08 48.14 -36.47
C ARG A 374 -3.99 47.31 -37.37
N GLY A 375 -4.63 47.97 -38.33
CA GLY A 375 -5.25 47.32 -39.49
C GLY A 375 -4.33 47.48 -40.71
N GLY A 376 -3.87 46.36 -41.27
CA GLY A 376 -3.06 46.36 -42.49
C GLY A 376 -3.92 46.33 -43.75
N ARG A 377 -3.43 46.97 -44.83
CA ARG A 377 -3.43 46.44 -46.21
C ARG A 377 -2.74 47.39 -47.21
N THR A 378 -2.23 46.76 -48.28
CA THR A 378 -1.80 47.26 -49.62
C THR A 378 -0.38 47.79 -49.86
N ASN A 379 0.40 47.01 -50.62
CA ASN A 379 0.98 47.32 -51.96
C ASN A 379 1.88 46.13 -52.37
N SER A 380 1.67 45.40 -53.47
CA SER A 380 1.70 45.72 -54.92
C SER A 380 3.12 45.95 -55.49
N ARG A 381 3.42 45.22 -56.58
CA ARG A 381 4.65 45.14 -57.43
C ARG A 381 5.72 44.15 -56.91
N LEU A 382 6.25 43.22 -57.71
CA LEU A 382 6.29 42.98 -59.17
C LEU A 382 6.27 41.47 -59.44
#